data_AF-A0A7W0GCR5-F1
#
_entry.id   AF-A0A7W0GCR5-F1
#
_cell.length_a   1.000
_cell.length_b   1.000
_cell.length_c   1.000
_cell.angle_alpha   90.00
_cell.angle_beta   90.00
_cell.angle_gamma   90.00
#
_symmetry.space_group_name_H-M   'P 1'
#
loop_
_entity.id
_entity.type
_entity.pdbx_description
1 polymer ?
#
loop_
_entity_poly.entity_id
_entity_poly.type
_entity_poly.pdbx_seq_one_letter_code
_entity_poly.pdbx_strand_id
1 'polypeptide(L)'
;YALAGAADDQAAVRGQLESCVSSAYGGALARVDEAIRDGALLRGEVLARWQDVVGTGEFLRRLESRIGRLRDRVAAAVTGRSTPVEELGSALESGIATVVQAAVEEATESTYGCWARHQAGAPLLTDALARPAPGLGEAVERLVRDWQAFVLELVRTEGASKRTGARLASYGVNGAGLVVMLAVFSQTAGLTGAEVAVAGGTSVASQKVLEAVFGEQAVRGLARQAREDLLARVGGLLAQDSSRYADVLGPASSMVSGGELRAAADRVATALR
;
A
#
# COMPACT_ATOMS: atom_id res chain seq x y z
N TYR A 1 7.64 46.06 -1.63
CA TYR A 1 7.57 44.96 -2.62
C TYR A 1 8.62 43.85 -2.41
N ALA A 2 9.84 44.11 -1.93
CA ALA A 2 10.84 43.05 -1.71
C ALA A 2 10.36 41.88 -0.83
N LEU A 3 9.68 42.19 0.29
CA LEU A 3 9.06 41.18 1.16
C LEU A 3 7.98 40.35 0.46
N ALA A 4 7.22 40.95 -0.46
CA ALA A 4 6.22 40.24 -1.23
C ALA A 4 6.84 39.27 -2.24
N GLY A 5 7.95 39.67 -2.88
CA GLY A 5 8.73 38.76 -3.74
C GLY A 5 9.29 37.58 -2.95
N ALA A 6 9.89 37.85 -1.79
CA ALA A 6 10.40 36.79 -0.91
C ALA A 6 9.31 35.81 -0.44
N ALA A 7 8.09 36.30 -0.17
CA ALA A 7 6.96 35.45 0.19
C ALA A 7 6.50 34.56 -0.98
N ASP A 8 6.49 35.08 -2.20
CA ASP A 8 6.16 34.27 -3.39
C ASP A 8 7.23 33.21 -3.66
N ASP A 9 8.51 33.56 -3.52
CA ASP A 9 9.63 32.61 -3.66
C ASP A 9 9.53 31.48 -2.61
N GLN A 10 9.20 31.82 -1.36
CA GLN A 10 8.97 30.83 -0.29
C GLN A 10 7.80 29.90 -0.61
N ALA A 11 6.68 30.44 -1.11
CA ALA A 11 5.52 29.64 -1.50
C ALA A 11 5.84 28.71 -2.67
N ALA A 12 6.61 29.18 -3.67
CA ALA A 12 7.03 28.37 -4.80
C ALA A 12 7.95 27.22 -4.38
N VAL A 13 8.92 27.49 -3.51
CA VAL A 13 9.82 26.48 -2.93
C VAL A 13 9.03 25.44 -2.13
N ARG A 14 8.09 25.89 -1.29
CA ARG A 14 7.22 24.99 -0.53
C ARG A 14 6.44 24.05 -1.44
N GLY A 15 5.81 24.58 -2.49
CA GLY A 15 5.06 23.76 -3.45
C GLY A 15 5.94 22.70 -4.14
N GLN A 16 7.20 23.01 -4.43
CA GLN A 16 8.16 22.04 -4.97
C GLN A 16 8.46 20.91 -3.98
N LEU A 17 8.69 21.24 -2.71
CA LEU A 17 8.94 20.24 -1.66
C LEU A 17 7.70 19.38 -1.37
N GLU A 18 6.51 19.96 -1.36
CA GLU A 18 5.23 19.23 -1.24
C GLU A 18 4.98 18.34 -2.46
N SER A 19 5.40 18.76 -3.66
CA SER A 19 5.33 17.94 -4.87
C SER A 19 6.24 16.71 -4.79
N CYS A 20 7.44 16.81 -4.21
CA CYS A 20 8.30 15.65 -3.95
C CYS A 20 7.56 14.59 -3.12
N VAL A 21 6.92 15.01 -2.03
CA VAL A 21 6.20 14.13 -1.10
C VAL A 21 5.00 13.50 -1.80
N SER A 22 4.11 14.32 -2.36
CA SER A 22 2.87 13.83 -2.99
C SER A 22 3.14 12.90 -4.18
N SER A 23 4.17 13.17 -4.99
CA SER A 23 4.54 12.30 -6.11
C SER A 23 5.13 10.96 -5.64
N ALA A 24 6.00 10.96 -4.63
CA ALA A 24 6.61 9.72 -4.11
C ALA A 24 5.57 8.81 -3.44
N TYR A 25 4.72 9.36 -2.58
CA TYR A 25 3.69 8.60 -1.87
C TYR A 25 2.50 8.21 -2.78
N GLY A 26 2.13 9.07 -3.74
CA GLY A 26 1.17 8.71 -4.78
C GLY A 26 1.66 7.56 -5.67
N GLY A 27 2.95 7.60 -6.04
CA GLY A 27 3.60 6.50 -6.77
C GLY A 27 3.66 5.20 -5.97
N ALA A 28 3.86 5.28 -4.65
CA ALA A 28 3.84 4.11 -3.77
C ALA A 28 2.48 3.44 -3.71
N LEU A 29 1.39 4.21 -3.59
CA LEU A 29 0.04 3.66 -3.63
C LEU A 29 -0.26 2.99 -4.98
N ALA A 30 0.16 3.60 -6.09
CA ALA A 30 0.01 3.03 -7.42
C ALA A 30 0.81 1.72 -7.59
N ARG A 31 2.03 1.65 -7.05
CA ARG A 31 2.85 0.42 -7.05
C ARG A 31 2.21 -0.71 -6.24
N VAL A 32 1.66 -0.41 -5.07
CA VAL A 32 0.92 -1.40 -4.26
C VAL A 32 -0.28 -1.91 -5.04
N ASP A 33 -1.02 -1.01 -5.66
CA ASP A 33 -2.16 -1.37 -6.49
C ASP A 33 -1.77 -2.29 -7.65
N GLU A 34 -0.72 -1.95 -8.39
CA GLU A 34 -0.22 -2.79 -9.48
C GLU A 34 0.26 -4.16 -8.99
N ALA A 35 0.99 -4.20 -7.87
CA ALA A 35 1.44 -5.45 -7.26
C ALA A 35 0.28 -6.36 -6.83
N ILE A 36 -0.84 -5.76 -6.39
CA ILE A 36 -2.07 -6.51 -6.10
C ILE A 36 -2.68 -7.02 -7.41
N ARG A 37 -2.77 -6.18 -8.45
CA ARG A 37 -3.37 -6.52 -9.75
C ARG A 37 -2.66 -7.62 -10.53
N ASP A 38 -1.34 -7.69 -10.46
CA ASP A 38 -0.53 -8.56 -11.32
C ASP A 38 -0.53 -10.04 -10.91
N GLY A 39 -1.01 -10.37 -9.70
CA GLY A 39 -1.04 -11.75 -9.20
C GLY A 39 0.32 -12.46 -9.22
N ALA A 40 1.41 -11.71 -9.39
CA ALA A 40 2.77 -12.22 -9.59
C ALA A 40 3.29 -12.97 -8.36
N LEU A 41 2.63 -12.80 -7.21
CA LEU A 41 2.86 -13.55 -5.98
C LEU A 41 2.55 -15.06 -6.12
N LEU A 42 1.72 -15.47 -7.08
CA LEU A 42 1.30 -16.87 -7.24
C LEU A 42 2.15 -17.69 -8.22
N ARG A 43 3.18 -17.09 -8.83
CA ARG A 43 3.80 -17.65 -10.04
C ARG A 43 5.22 -18.21 -9.88
N GLY A 44 5.80 -18.26 -8.68
CA GLY A 44 7.09 -18.93 -8.43
C GLY A 44 8.32 -18.48 -9.25
N GLU A 45 8.15 -17.56 -10.21
CA GLU A 45 9.16 -17.16 -11.21
C GLU A 45 9.68 -15.72 -11.00
N VAL A 46 9.32 -15.05 -9.90
CA VAL A 46 9.66 -13.65 -9.64
C VAL A 46 10.99 -13.50 -8.89
N LEU A 47 12.04 -14.17 -9.39
CA LEU A 47 13.42 -13.72 -9.17
C LEU A 47 13.91 -12.91 -10.37
N ALA A 48 13.43 -13.22 -11.58
CA ALA A 48 13.92 -12.63 -12.83
C ALA A 48 13.29 -11.27 -13.14
N ARG A 49 11.99 -11.05 -12.81
CA ARG A 49 11.32 -9.74 -13.04
C ARG A 49 11.44 -8.75 -11.90
N TRP A 50 11.87 -9.20 -10.74
CA TRP A 50 12.22 -8.30 -9.65
C TRP A 50 13.45 -7.44 -10.03
N GLN A 51 14.30 -7.89 -10.97
CA GLN A 51 15.47 -7.12 -11.42
C GLN A 51 15.17 -5.93 -12.34
N ASP A 52 14.11 -5.96 -13.15
CA ASP A 52 13.78 -4.83 -14.03
C ASP A 52 13.09 -3.67 -13.28
N VAL A 53 12.48 -3.97 -12.13
CA VAL A 53 11.90 -2.97 -11.21
C VAL A 53 12.94 -2.50 -10.17
N VAL A 54 14.09 -3.19 -10.06
CA VAL A 54 15.15 -2.93 -9.07
C VAL A 54 16.40 -2.48 -9.80
N GLY A 55 16.25 -1.43 -10.58
CA GLY A 55 17.34 -0.67 -11.16
C GLY A 55 18.11 0.16 -10.13
N THR A 56 18.51 -0.42 -8.99
CA THR A 56 19.59 0.08 -8.10
C THR A 56 19.91 -0.98 -7.04
N GLY A 57 21.01 -1.70 -7.23
CA GLY A 57 21.41 -2.90 -6.47
C GLY A 57 21.82 -2.73 -5.00
N GLU A 58 21.06 -2.00 -4.18
CA GLU A 58 21.27 -1.95 -2.71
C GLU A 58 20.22 -2.70 -1.88
N PHE A 59 19.09 -3.11 -2.48
CA PHE A 59 17.94 -3.70 -1.76
C PHE A 59 18.20 -5.10 -1.20
N LEU A 60 18.93 -5.97 -1.92
CA LEU A 60 19.15 -7.37 -1.51
C LEU A 60 20.03 -7.51 -0.24
N ARG A 61 20.88 -6.52 0.07
CA ARG A 61 21.74 -6.56 1.27
C ARG A 61 21.06 -6.07 2.54
N ARG A 62 19.98 -5.28 2.44
CA ARG A 62 19.29 -4.71 3.62
C ARG A 62 18.12 -5.59 4.10
N LEU A 63 17.60 -6.45 3.23
CA LEU A 63 16.46 -7.34 3.52
C LEU A 63 16.85 -8.60 4.33
N GLU A 64 18.11 -9.05 4.26
CA GLU A 64 18.58 -10.28 4.94
C GLU A 64 18.43 -10.26 6.47
N SER A 65 18.52 -9.08 7.10
CA SER A 65 18.52 -8.99 8.57
C SER A 65 17.14 -9.02 9.23
N ARG A 66 16.05 -8.78 8.46
CA ARG A 66 14.67 -8.71 9.00
C ARG A 66 13.76 -9.85 8.55
N ILE A 67 14.15 -10.61 7.52
CA ILE A 67 13.48 -11.86 7.11
C ILE A 67 13.68 -12.99 8.15
N GLY A 68 14.72 -12.94 8.99
CA GLY A 68 15.02 -14.01 9.96
C GLY A 68 13.85 -14.35 10.90
N ARG A 69 13.17 -13.33 11.44
CA ARG A 69 12.01 -13.52 12.34
C ARG A 69 10.74 -14.00 11.60
N LEU A 70 10.62 -13.67 10.31
CA LEU A 70 9.54 -14.14 9.45
C LEU A 70 9.73 -15.62 9.09
N ARG A 71 10.97 -16.04 8.79
CA ARG A 71 11.31 -17.43 8.50
C ARG A 71 11.03 -18.35 9.70
N ASP A 72 11.30 -17.90 10.91
CA ASP A 72 11.07 -18.70 12.12
C ASP A 72 9.58 -18.95 12.39
N ARG A 73 8.67 -18.06 11.95
CA ARG A 73 7.21 -18.29 11.99
C ARG A 73 6.73 -19.26 10.93
N VAL A 74 7.28 -19.20 9.71
CA VAL A 74 7.01 -20.18 8.66
C VAL A 74 7.55 -21.56 9.05
N ALA A 75 8.74 -21.62 9.66
CA ALA A 75 9.32 -22.84 10.18
C ALA A 75 8.53 -23.40 11.39
N ALA A 76 7.93 -22.54 12.22
CA ALA A 76 7.05 -22.96 13.31
C ALA A 76 5.71 -23.53 12.82
N ALA A 77 5.25 -23.18 11.62
CA ALA A 77 4.08 -23.82 11.00
C ALA A 77 4.39 -25.27 10.54
N VAL A 78 5.63 -25.55 10.15
CA VAL A 78 6.07 -26.89 9.71
C VAL A 78 6.08 -27.91 10.86
N THR A 79 6.13 -27.48 12.12
CA THR A 79 6.22 -28.37 13.29
C THR A 79 4.87 -28.79 13.90
N GLY A 80 3.72 -28.40 13.33
CA GLY A 80 2.42 -28.83 13.85
C GLY A 80 1.24 -28.66 12.89
N ARG A 81 1.00 -29.67 12.05
CA ARG A 81 -0.20 -29.91 11.19
C ARG A 81 -1.18 -28.72 11.07
N SER A 82 -0.78 -27.69 10.32
CA SER A 82 -1.70 -26.69 9.77
C SER A 82 -2.51 -27.30 8.62
N THR A 83 -3.74 -26.83 8.45
CA THR A 83 -4.53 -27.15 7.25
C THR A 83 -4.09 -26.26 6.08
N PRO A 84 -4.18 -26.73 4.81
CA PRO A 84 -3.66 -26.00 3.65
C PRO A 84 -4.25 -24.59 3.44
N VAL A 85 -5.44 -24.33 4.00
CA VAL A 85 -6.16 -23.03 3.91
C VAL A 85 -5.47 -21.96 4.76
N GLU A 86 -5.01 -22.32 5.95
CA GLU A 86 -4.33 -21.45 6.91
C GLU A 86 -2.92 -21.09 6.43
N GLU A 87 -2.22 -22.04 5.80
CA GLU A 87 -0.89 -21.81 5.20
C GLU A 87 -0.97 -20.79 4.05
N LEU A 88 -1.96 -20.91 3.17
CA LEU A 88 -2.19 -19.97 2.07
C LEU A 88 -2.60 -18.58 2.57
N GLY A 89 -3.44 -18.50 3.61
CA GLY A 89 -3.81 -17.23 4.24
C GLY A 89 -2.61 -16.50 4.86
N SER A 90 -1.74 -17.25 5.55
CA SER A 90 -0.50 -16.72 6.15
C SER A 90 0.53 -16.26 5.11
N ALA A 91 0.68 -17.01 4.02
CA ALA A 91 1.54 -16.62 2.90
C ALA A 91 1.05 -15.33 2.23
N LEU A 92 -0.27 -15.17 2.07
CA LEU A 92 -0.87 -13.96 1.53
C LEU A 92 -0.67 -12.74 2.42
N GLU A 93 -0.87 -12.92 3.73
CA GLU A 93 -0.60 -11.89 4.75
C GLU A 93 0.84 -11.39 4.65
N SER A 94 1.79 -12.33 4.59
CA SER A 94 3.21 -12.04 4.48
C SER A 94 3.56 -11.30 3.18
N GLY A 95 2.91 -11.66 2.07
CA GLY A 95 3.09 -11.02 0.77
C GLY A 95 2.61 -9.58 0.75
N ILE A 96 1.38 -9.32 1.22
CA ILE A 96 0.82 -7.96 1.29
C ILE A 96 1.66 -7.09 2.21
N ALA A 97 2.02 -7.60 3.39
CA ALA A 97 2.84 -6.86 4.34
C ALA A 97 4.18 -6.44 3.74
N THR A 98 4.85 -7.35 3.02
CA THR A 98 6.13 -7.09 2.35
C THR A 98 6.00 -6.00 1.29
N VAL A 99 4.97 -6.09 0.43
CA VAL A 99 4.73 -5.10 -0.64
C VAL A 99 4.45 -3.72 -0.07
N VAL A 100 3.57 -3.63 0.94
CA VAL A 100 3.22 -2.35 1.58
C VAL A 100 4.44 -1.75 2.27
N GLN A 101 5.21 -2.56 3.02
CA GLN A 101 6.40 -2.08 3.70
C GLN A 101 7.45 -1.55 2.71
N ALA A 102 7.73 -2.30 1.65
CA ALA A 102 8.66 -1.87 0.61
C ALA A 102 8.21 -0.57 -0.08
N ALA A 103 6.91 -0.42 -0.34
CA ALA A 103 6.37 0.78 -0.97
C ALA A 103 6.56 2.03 -0.10
N VAL A 104 6.38 1.91 1.23
CA VAL A 104 6.61 3.00 2.19
C VAL A 104 8.10 3.33 2.31
N GLU A 105 8.97 2.31 2.38
CA GLU A 105 10.43 2.48 2.41
C GLU A 105 10.93 3.24 1.18
N GLU A 106 10.48 2.86 -0.02
CA GLU A 106 10.82 3.52 -1.27
C GLU A 106 10.26 4.96 -1.34
N ALA A 107 9.02 5.19 -0.90
CA ALA A 107 8.44 6.54 -0.84
C ALA A 107 9.26 7.46 0.06
N THR A 108 9.70 6.94 1.21
CA THR A 108 10.55 7.67 2.16
C THR A 108 11.89 8.02 1.51
N GLU A 109 12.58 7.03 0.92
CA GLU A 109 13.88 7.23 0.29
C GLU A 109 13.81 8.21 -0.89
N SER A 110 12.79 8.08 -1.74
CA SER A 110 12.56 8.98 -2.88
C SER A 110 12.31 10.42 -2.42
N THR A 111 11.46 10.61 -1.40
CA THR A 111 11.17 11.93 -0.83
C THR A 111 12.44 12.54 -0.22
N TYR A 112 13.14 11.78 0.62
CA TYR A 112 14.39 12.22 1.25
C TYR A 112 15.44 12.61 0.21
N GLY A 113 15.63 11.79 -0.83
CA GLY A 113 16.55 12.09 -1.93
C GLY A 113 16.14 13.31 -2.74
N CYS A 114 14.84 13.52 -2.99
CA CYS A 114 14.33 14.72 -3.65
C CYS A 114 14.67 15.98 -2.85
N TRP A 115 14.40 15.97 -1.55
CA TRP A 115 14.69 17.08 -0.64
C TRP A 115 16.19 17.32 -0.49
N ALA A 116 17.01 16.26 -0.42
CA ALA A 116 18.46 16.37 -0.28
C ALA A 116 19.13 17.06 -1.48
N ARG A 117 18.56 16.90 -2.69
CA ARG A 117 19.03 17.59 -3.90
C ARG A 117 18.49 19.00 -4.04
N HIS A 118 17.46 19.36 -3.28
CA HIS A 118 16.85 20.68 -3.32
C HIS A 118 17.57 21.63 -2.35
N GLN A 119 18.04 22.80 -2.84
CA GLN A 119 18.83 23.75 -2.04
C GLN A 119 18.12 24.17 -0.73
N ALA A 120 16.81 24.40 -0.78
CA ALA A 120 16.01 24.74 0.39
C ALA A 120 15.49 23.51 1.16
N GLY A 121 15.55 22.31 0.58
CA GLY A 121 15.08 21.07 1.21
C GLY A 121 16.15 20.41 2.07
N ALA A 122 17.42 20.43 1.63
CA ALA A 122 18.53 19.78 2.33
C ALA A 122 18.69 20.24 3.80
N PRO A 123 18.56 21.54 4.13
CA PRO A 123 18.66 21.99 5.52
C PRO A 123 17.49 21.54 6.42
N LEU A 124 16.37 21.11 5.83
CA LEU A 124 15.17 20.65 6.55
C LEU A 124 15.24 19.16 6.90
N LEU A 125 16.20 18.43 6.32
CA LEU A 125 16.32 17.00 6.53
C LEU A 125 16.84 16.67 7.92
N THR A 126 16.30 15.58 8.47
CA THR A 126 16.75 14.99 9.73
C THR A 126 16.93 13.49 9.54
N ASP A 127 17.77 12.87 10.38
CA ASP A 127 17.97 11.41 10.37
C ASP A 127 16.68 10.61 10.60
N ALA A 128 15.68 11.25 11.21
CA ALA A 128 14.36 10.65 11.37
C ALA A 128 13.63 10.52 10.03
N LEU A 129 13.74 11.50 9.13
CA LEU A 129 13.08 11.49 7.81
C LEU A 129 13.74 10.53 6.82
N ALA A 130 14.98 10.11 7.06
CA ALA A 130 15.68 9.16 6.20
C ALA A 130 15.07 7.74 6.24
N ARG A 131 14.13 7.49 7.15
CA ARG A 131 13.49 6.18 7.36
C ARG A 131 11.98 6.36 7.54
N PRO A 132 11.20 5.30 7.23
CA PRO A 132 9.78 5.30 7.57
C PRO A 132 9.55 5.54 9.06
N ALA A 133 8.33 5.96 9.39
CA ALA A 133 7.91 6.19 10.76
C ALA A 133 8.20 4.97 11.65
N PRO A 134 8.65 5.19 12.90
CA PRO A 134 8.75 4.13 13.89
C PRO A 134 7.42 3.38 14.00
N GLY A 135 7.49 2.05 14.13
CA GLY A 135 6.28 1.22 14.24
C GLY A 135 5.62 0.85 12.90
N LEU A 136 6.24 1.16 11.75
CA LEU A 136 5.73 0.77 10.43
C LEU A 136 5.34 -0.73 10.37
N GLY A 137 6.20 -1.62 10.85
CA GLY A 137 5.94 -3.06 10.83
C GLY A 137 4.64 -3.43 11.57
N GLU A 138 4.45 -2.93 12.79
CA GLU A 138 3.23 -3.18 13.58
C GLU A 138 1.99 -2.56 12.92
N ALA A 139 2.14 -1.39 12.28
CA ALA A 139 1.05 -0.74 11.56
C ALA A 139 0.64 -1.53 10.32
N VAL A 140 1.60 -2.05 9.56
CA VAL A 140 1.36 -2.92 8.39
C VAL A 140 0.71 -4.22 8.82
N GLU A 141 1.21 -4.88 9.86
CA GLU A 141 0.60 -6.10 10.38
C GLU A 141 -0.87 -5.88 10.82
N ARG A 142 -1.14 -4.76 11.51
CA ARG A 142 -2.51 -4.41 11.91
C ARG A 142 -3.40 -4.14 10.70
N LEU A 143 -2.89 -3.40 9.72
CA LEU A 143 -3.59 -3.13 8.46
C LEU A 143 -4.01 -4.43 7.76
N VAL A 144 -3.10 -5.41 7.66
CA VAL A 144 -3.39 -6.68 6.98
C VAL A 144 -4.40 -7.52 7.77
N ARG A 145 -4.27 -7.59 9.10
CA ARG A 145 -5.25 -8.28 9.96
C ARG A 145 -6.64 -7.66 9.88
N ASP A 146 -6.73 -6.33 9.93
CA ASP A 146 -8.01 -5.62 9.83
C ASP A 146 -8.64 -5.80 8.45
N TRP A 147 -7.83 -5.82 7.39
CA TRP A 147 -8.29 -6.14 6.04
C TRP A 147 -8.80 -7.57 5.93
N GLN A 148 -8.11 -8.56 6.49
CA GLN A 148 -8.59 -9.94 6.50
C GLN A 148 -9.94 -10.08 7.22
N ALA A 149 -10.08 -9.43 8.38
CA ALA A 149 -11.34 -9.38 9.11
C ALA A 149 -12.46 -8.76 8.27
N PHE A 150 -12.17 -7.67 7.55
CA PHE A 150 -13.11 -7.06 6.61
C PHE A 150 -13.53 -8.03 5.50
N VAL A 151 -12.59 -8.74 4.85
CA VAL A 151 -12.93 -9.69 3.78
C VAL A 151 -13.79 -10.85 4.28
N LEU A 152 -13.48 -11.40 5.46
CA LEU A 152 -14.28 -12.44 6.07
C LEU A 152 -15.71 -11.96 6.38
N GLU A 153 -15.85 -10.74 6.87
CA GLU A 153 -17.15 -10.14 7.16
C GLU A 153 -17.95 -9.80 5.90
N LEU A 154 -17.27 -9.34 4.85
CA LEU A 154 -17.85 -9.08 3.55
C LEU A 154 -18.47 -10.37 2.96
N VAL A 155 -17.75 -11.49 3.06
CA VAL A 155 -18.24 -12.81 2.63
C VAL A 155 -19.41 -13.30 3.49
N ARG A 156 -19.39 -13.09 4.81
CA ARG A 156 -20.53 -13.43 5.69
C ARG A 156 -21.78 -12.67 5.30
N THR A 157 -21.66 -11.37 5.08
CA THR A 157 -22.78 -10.48 4.79
C THR A 157 -23.42 -10.83 3.45
N GLU A 158 -22.61 -11.02 2.39
CA GLU A 158 -23.11 -11.45 1.08
C GLU A 158 -23.67 -12.89 1.10
N GLY A 159 -23.10 -13.77 1.92
CA GLY A 159 -23.61 -15.14 2.12
C GLY A 159 -24.97 -15.19 2.84
N ALA A 160 -25.27 -14.20 3.68
CA ALA A 160 -26.53 -14.09 4.42
C ALA A 160 -27.66 -13.41 3.63
N SER A 161 -27.34 -12.56 2.63
CA SER A 161 -28.33 -11.78 1.87
C SER A 161 -29.08 -12.59 0.80
N LYS A 162 -28.51 -13.72 0.34
CA LYS A 162 -29.13 -14.60 -0.65
C LYS A 162 -29.65 -15.89 -0.02
N ARG A 163 -30.70 -16.45 -0.63
CA ARG A 163 -31.39 -17.74 -0.34
C ARG A 163 -30.48 -18.98 -0.53
N THR A 164 -29.18 -18.84 -0.27
CA THR A 164 -28.09 -19.79 -0.49
C THR A 164 -27.40 -20.19 0.83
N GLY A 165 -28.03 -19.91 1.97
CA GLY A 165 -27.51 -20.28 3.30
C GLY A 165 -27.29 -21.78 3.51
N ALA A 166 -27.89 -22.65 2.70
CA ALA A 166 -27.77 -24.10 2.83
C ALA A 166 -26.48 -24.71 2.24
N ARG A 167 -25.74 -24.01 1.36
CA ARG A 167 -24.54 -24.55 0.68
C ARG A 167 -23.21 -24.01 1.23
N LEU A 168 -23.26 -22.95 2.03
CA LEU A 168 -22.12 -22.41 2.79
C LEU A 168 -21.67 -23.35 3.93
N ALA A 169 -22.55 -24.26 4.35
CA ALA A 169 -22.33 -25.18 5.46
C ALA A 169 -21.18 -26.20 5.22
N SER A 170 -20.77 -26.43 3.97
CA SER A 170 -19.79 -27.47 3.63
C SER A 170 -18.32 -27.01 3.73
N TYR A 171 -18.04 -25.71 3.64
CA TYR A 171 -16.67 -25.15 3.66
C TYR A 171 -16.47 -23.98 4.64
N GLY A 172 -17.55 -23.40 5.18
CA GLY A 172 -17.49 -22.29 6.13
C GLY A 172 -17.02 -20.96 5.51
N VAL A 173 -17.21 -19.87 6.26
CA VAL A 173 -16.84 -18.50 5.86
C VAL A 173 -15.36 -18.39 5.51
N ASN A 174 -14.50 -19.16 6.18
CA ASN A 174 -13.04 -19.08 6.03
C ASN A 174 -12.58 -19.48 4.62
N GLY A 175 -13.17 -20.53 4.03
CA GLY A 175 -12.84 -20.96 2.67
C GLY A 175 -13.29 -19.97 1.60
N ALA A 176 -14.48 -19.38 1.76
CA ALA A 176 -14.99 -18.36 0.84
C ALA A 176 -14.21 -17.04 0.96
N GLY A 177 -13.79 -16.66 2.18
CA GLY A 177 -12.87 -15.55 2.43
C GLY A 177 -11.55 -15.72 1.69
N LEU A 178 -10.91 -16.88 1.79
CA LEU A 178 -9.67 -17.15 1.08
C LEU A 178 -9.81 -17.01 -0.45
N VAL A 179 -10.92 -17.46 -1.02
CA VAL A 179 -11.14 -17.32 -2.47
C VAL A 179 -11.36 -15.87 -2.89
N VAL A 180 -12.08 -15.06 -2.10
CA VAL A 180 -12.17 -13.62 -2.35
C VAL A 180 -10.79 -12.97 -2.23
N MET A 181 -10.01 -13.33 -1.21
CA MET A 181 -8.65 -12.85 -1.03
C MET A 181 -7.76 -13.20 -2.23
N LEU A 182 -7.82 -14.44 -2.75
CA LEU A 182 -7.10 -14.83 -3.95
C LEU A 182 -7.61 -14.10 -5.21
N ALA A 183 -8.92 -13.88 -5.31
CA ALA A 183 -9.54 -13.16 -6.42
C ALA A 183 -9.16 -11.67 -6.45
N VAL A 184 -8.77 -11.07 -5.32
CA VAL A 184 -8.17 -9.73 -5.27
C VAL A 184 -6.88 -9.66 -6.10
N PHE A 185 -6.11 -10.76 -6.12
CA PHE A 185 -4.83 -10.85 -6.84
C PHE A 185 -4.95 -11.35 -8.28
N SER A 186 -6.11 -11.84 -8.71
CA SER A 186 -6.29 -12.46 -10.02
C SER A 186 -7.03 -11.59 -11.03
N GLN A 187 -7.34 -10.34 -10.70
CA GLN A 187 -8.30 -9.52 -11.46
C GLN A 187 -7.79 -8.99 -12.82
N THR A 188 -6.51 -9.14 -13.15
CA THR A 188 -5.92 -8.54 -14.38
C THR A 188 -5.07 -9.50 -15.22
N ALA A 189 -4.61 -10.61 -14.65
CA ALA A 189 -4.01 -11.66 -15.46
C ALA A 189 -5.15 -12.43 -16.14
N GLY A 190 -5.26 -12.35 -17.46
CA GLY A 190 -6.25 -13.06 -18.28
C GLY A 190 -6.20 -14.58 -18.13
N LEU A 191 -6.61 -15.09 -16.97
CA LEU A 191 -6.66 -16.49 -16.59
C LEU A 191 -7.97 -17.12 -17.08
N THR A 192 -8.25 -16.96 -18.37
CA THR A 192 -9.03 -17.94 -19.10
C THR A 192 -8.10 -19.07 -19.51
N GLY A 193 -7.82 -20.00 -18.60
CA GLY A 193 -7.80 -21.41 -19.00
C GLY A 193 -6.51 -22.12 -19.38
N ALA A 194 -5.29 -21.66 -19.08
CA ALA A 194 -4.13 -22.53 -19.28
C ALA A 194 -3.00 -22.26 -18.27
N GLU A 195 -2.41 -23.33 -17.74
CA GLU A 195 -1.09 -23.37 -17.07
C GLU A 195 -1.00 -23.27 -15.53
N VAL A 196 -2.08 -23.47 -14.77
CA VAL A 196 -1.93 -23.77 -13.33
C VAL A 196 -1.86 -25.28 -13.11
N ALA A 197 -0.73 -25.88 -13.52
CA ALA A 197 -0.45 -27.31 -13.36
C ALA A 197 0.82 -27.63 -12.56
N VAL A 198 1.56 -26.64 -12.05
CA VAL A 198 2.86 -26.92 -11.44
C VAL A 198 2.85 -26.47 -9.97
N ALA A 199 2.97 -27.48 -9.09
CA ALA A 199 3.02 -27.45 -7.63
C ALA A 199 1.67 -27.65 -6.89
N GLY A 200 1.26 -28.91 -6.72
CA GLY A 200 0.46 -29.30 -5.54
C GLY A 200 -1.07 -29.45 -5.71
N GLY A 201 -1.56 -30.03 -6.80
CA GLY A 201 -2.70 -30.97 -6.80
C GLY A 201 -4.11 -30.56 -6.35
N THR A 202 -4.42 -29.30 -5.98
CA THR A 202 -5.77 -28.96 -5.44
C THR A 202 -6.41 -27.68 -5.96
N SER A 203 -5.77 -26.94 -6.88
CA SER A 203 -6.19 -25.59 -7.29
C SER A 203 -7.47 -25.51 -8.16
N VAL A 204 -7.82 -26.56 -8.90
CA VAL A 204 -8.94 -26.52 -9.87
C VAL A 204 -10.31 -26.74 -9.21
N ALA A 205 -10.36 -27.39 -8.04
CA ALA A 205 -11.60 -27.67 -7.34
C ALA A 205 -12.21 -26.41 -6.68
N SER A 206 -11.37 -25.48 -6.23
CA SER A 206 -11.79 -24.31 -5.44
C SER A 206 -12.56 -23.26 -6.25
N GLN A 207 -12.20 -23.06 -7.52
CA GLN A 207 -12.88 -22.11 -8.41
C GLN A 207 -14.28 -22.59 -8.80
N LYS A 208 -14.42 -23.88 -9.17
CA LYS A 208 -15.71 -24.47 -9.56
C LYS A 208 -16.71 -24.51 -8.41
N VAL A 209 -16.24 -24.61 -7.17
CA VAL A 209 -17.09 -24.66 -5.97
C VAL A 209 -17.68 -23.30 -5.60
N LEU A 210 -16.92 -22.19 -5.68
CA LEU A 210 -17.52 -20.85 -5.46
C LEU A 210 -18.35 -20.36 -6.63
N GLU A 211 -17.96 -20.67 -7.86
CA GLU A 211 -18.73 -20.35 -9.07
C GLU A 211 -20.12 -21.00 -9.01
N ALA A 212 -20.21 -22.22 -8.47
CA ALA A 212 -21.45 -22.95 -8.23
C ALA A 212 -22.27 -22.46 -7.01
N VAL A 213 -21.69 -21.67 -6.10
CA VAL A 213 -22.34 -21.24 -4.83
C VAL A 213 -22.71 -19.75 -4.83
N PHE A 214 -21.88 -18.87 -5.39
CA PHE A 214 -22.11 -17.41 -5.36
C PHE A 214 -22.41 -16.80 -6.74
N GLY A 215 -21.97 -17.46 -7.82
CA GLY A 215 -21.95 -16.91 -9.16
C GLY A 215 -20.73 -16.01 -9.42
N GLU A 216 -20.17 -16.09 -10.62
CA GLU A 216 -18.92 -15.43 -11.02
C GLU A 216 -18.93 -13.90 -10.78
N GLN A 217 -20.05 -13.25 -11.05
CA GLN A 217 -20.20 -11.79 -10.86
C GLN A 217 -20.14 -11.38 -9.38
N ALA A 218 -20.63 -12.21 -8.46
CA ALA A 218 -20.60 -11.90 -7.03
C ALA A 218 -19.16 -11.96 -6.49
N VAL A 219 -18.38 -12.95 -6.92
CA VAL A 219 -16.96 -13.08 -6.54
C VAL A 219 -16.14 -11.89 -7.05
N ARG A 220 -16.36 -11.45 -8.30
CA ARG A 220 -15.70 -10.25 -8.85
C ARG A 220 -16.08 -8.98 -8.07
N GLY A 221 -17.35 -8.83 -7.69
CA GLY A 221 -17.81 -7.70 -6.88
C GLY A 221 -17.16 -7.66 -5.50
N LEU A 222 -17.14 -8.81 -4.80
CA LEU A 222 -16.48 -8.99 -3.51
C LEU A 222 -14.98 -8.69 -3.58
N ALA A 223 -14.31 -9.19 -4.60
CA ALA A 223 -12.88 -8.98 -4.79
C ALA A 223 -12.55 -7.51 -5.11
N ARG A 224 -13.41 -6.81 -5.85
CA ARG A 224 -13.27 -5.36 -6.08
C ARG A 224 -13.40 -4.58 -4.77
N GLN A 225 -14.41 -4.87 -3.96
CA GLN A 225 -14.62 -4.22 -2.67
C GLN A 225 -13.46 -4.49 -1.69
N ALA A 226 -13.00 -5.73 -1.62
CA ALA A 226 -11.82 -6.11 -0.82
C ALA A 226 -10.55 -5.36 -1.26
N ARG A 227 -10.34 -5.18 -2.57
CA ARG A 227 -9.20 -4.41 -3.08
C ARG A 227 -9.33 -2.91 -2.74
N GLU A 228 -10.51 -2.33 -2.94
CA GLU A 228 -10.76 -0.92 -2.62
C GLU A 228 -10.51 -0.61 -1.14
N ASP A 229 -10.96 -1.50 -0.23
CA ASP A 229 -10.68 -1.39 1.22
C ASP A 229 -9.17 -1.48 1.53
N LEU A 230 -8.46 -2.44 0.91
CA LEU A 230 -7.00 -2.56 1.10
C LEU A 230 -6.28 -1.28 0.69
N LEU A 231 -6.59 -0.74 -0.50
CA LEU A 231 -5.95 0.47 -1.02
C LEU A 231 -6.29 1.69 -0.18
N ALA A 232 -7.52 1.80 0.35
CA ALA A 232 -7.89 2.87 1.25
C ALA A 232 -7.06 2.84 2.55
N ARG A 233 -6.85 1.65 3.13
CA ARG A 233 -6.02 1.49 4.33
C ARG A 233 -4.55 1.79 4.07
N VAL A 234 -4.01 1.33 2.93
CA VAL A 234 -2.63 1.63 2.52
C VAL A 234 -2.46 3.12 2.28
N GLY A 235 -3.42 3.78 1.65
CA GLY A 235 -3.45 5.24 1.49
C GLY A 235 -3.42 5.97 2.83
N GLY A 236 -4.17 5.48 3.83
CA GLY A 236 -4.12 6.01 5.20
C GLY A 236 -2.76 5.85 5.86
N LEU A 237 -2.11 4.69 5.72
CA LEU A 237 -0.76 4.45 6.24
C LEU A 237 0.28 5.37 5.58
N LEU A 238 0.23 5.50 4.25
CA LEU A 238 1.09 6.40 3.48
C LEU A 238 0.88 7.87 3.86
N ALA A 239 -0.37 8.30 4.05
CA ALA A 239 -0.69 9.65 4.51
C ALA A 239 -0.14 9.91 5.92
N GLN A 240 -0.25 8.93 6.82
CA GLN A 240 0.30 9.04 8.17
C GLN A 240 1.83 9.18 8.14
N ASP A 241 2.52 8.37 7.35
CA ASP A 241 3.98 8.43 7.24
C ASP A 241 4.46 9.75 6.59
N SER A 242 3.79 10.18 5.51
CA SER A 242 4.13 11.43 4.81
C SER A 242 3.84 12.71 5.59
N SER A 243 2.90 12.68 6.55
CA SER A 243 2.54 13.85 7.38
C SER A 243 3.75 14.48 8.09
N ARG A 244 4.77 13.66 8.40
CA ARG A 244 6.02 14.09 9.04
C ARG A 244 6.81 15.10 8.21
N TYR A 245 6.68 15.04 6.88
CA TYR A 245 7.29 16.06 5.99
C TYR A 245 6.49 17.36 6.02
N ALA A 246 5.17 17.29 6.14
CA ALA A 246 4.33 18.49 6.28
C ALA A 246 4.60 19.21 7.61
N ASP A 247 4.82 18.47 8.69
CA ASP A 247 5.20 19.02 10.01
C ASP A 247 6.48 19.85 9.93
N VAL A 248 7.46 19.38 9.16
CA VAL A 248 8.75 20.07 8.96
C VAL A 248 8.58 21.35 8.14
N LEU A 249 7.68 21.35 7.15
CA LEU A 249 7.38 22.55 6.36
C LEU A 249 6.65 23.63 7.17
N GLY A 250 6.00 23.23 8.28
CA GLY A 250 5.39 24.08 9.29
C GLY A 250 4.26 25.01 8.76
N PRO A 251 3.42 25.59 9.63
CA PRO A 251 2.41 26.58 9.22
C PRO A 251 2.96 28.01 9.07
N ALA A 252 4.17 28.30 9.57
CA ALA A 252 4.68 29.68 9.64
C ALA A 252 5.03 30.31 8.27
N SER A 253 5.25 29.51 7.23
CA SER A 253 5.57 30.00 5.88
C SER A 253 4.35 30.38 5.03
N SER A 254 3.13 30.10 5.49
CA SER A 254 1.88 30.38 4.76
C SER A 254 1.05 31.53 5.32
N MET A 255 1.52 32.24 6.36
CA MET A 255 0.69 33.22 7.07
C MET A 255 0.37 34.49 6.28
N VAL A 256 1.20 34.87 5.29
CA VAL A 256 0.93 36.04 4.42
C VAL A 256 1.50 35.80 3.02
N SER A 257 0.65 35.83 2.00
CA SER A 257 1.07 35.73 0.60
C SER A 257 1.74 37.01 0.11
N GLY A 258 2.56 36.91 -0.96
CA GLY A 258 3.11 38.10 -1.60
C GLY A 258 2.01 39.03 -2.12
N GLY A 259 0.89 38.48 -2.61
CA GLY A 259 -0.30 39.25 -2.99
C GLY A 259 -0.87 40.10 -1.84
N GLU A 260 -1.03 39.53 -0.65
CA GLU A 260 -1.50 40.24 0.54
C GLU A 260 -0.51 41.31 1.00
N LEU A 261 0.80 41.04 0.94
CA LEU A 261 1.84 42.03 1.26
C LEU A 261 1.85 43.20 0.27
N ARG A 262 1.64 42.94 -1.03
CA ARG A 262 1.48 44.00 -2.04
C ARG A 262 0.25 44.85 -1.75
N ALA A 263 -0.89 44.21 -1.56
CA ALA A 263 -2.15 44.90 -1.28
C ALA A 263 -2.07 45.74 0.01
N ALA A 264 -1.38 45.26 1.04
CA ALA A 264 -1.13 46.03 2.26
C ALA A 264 -0.23 47.25 2.01
N ALA A 265 0.85 47.08 1.23
CA ALA A 265 1.74 48.19 0.87
C ALA A 265 1.00 49.26 0.04
N ASP A 266 0.15 48.85 -0.89
CA ASP A 266 -0.64 49.77 -1.74
C ASP A 266 -1.65 50.58 -0.91
N ARG A 267 -2.29 49.95 0.09
CA ARG A 267 -3.18 50.66 1.03
C ARG A 267 -2.44 51.72 1.84
N VAL A 268 -1.26 51.39 2.37
CA VAL A 268 -0.43 52.36 3.11
C VAL A 268 0.03 53.50 2.20
N ALA A 269 0.50 53.19 0.99
CA ALA A 269 0.94 54.20 0.03
C ALA A 269 -0.21 55.14 -0.39
N THR A 270 -1.44 54.64 -0.47
CA THR A 270 -2.63 55.46 -0.77
C THR A 270 -3.00 56.35 0.41
N ALA A 271 -2.91 55.85 1.65
CA ALA A 271 -3.23 56.63 2.85
C ALA A 271 -2.20 57.73 3.19
N LEU A 272 -0.98 57.61 2.65
CA LEU A 272 0.11 58.59 2.83
C LEU A 272 0.15 59.67 1.74
N ARG A 273 -0.71 59.59 0.71
CA ARG A 273 -0.89 60.60 -0.33
C ARG A 273 -2.04 61.53 0.03
#